data_AF-A0AAD9K5D1-F1
#
_entry.id   AF-A0AAD9K5D1-F1
#
_cell.length_a   1.000
_cell.length_b   1.000
_cell.length_c   1.000
_cell.angle_alpha   90.00
_cell.angle_beta   90.00
_cell.angle_gamma   90.00
#
_symmetry.space_group_name_H-M   'P 1'
#
loop_
_entity.id
_entity.type
_entity.pdbx_description
1 polymer ?
#
loop_
_entity_poly.entity_id
_entity_poly.type
_entity_poly.pdbx_seq_one_letter_code
_entity_poly.pdbx_strand_id
1 'polypeptide(L)'
;MLYPGATPDVQAYLYKCIFQPMLTYGLECMSSTAIQMRRLESVQGRLIKQSLGPTKLSHNTALLKALNIEKVEAIISKMCYP
;
A
#
# COMPACT_ATOMS: atom_id res chain seq x y z
N MET A 1 1.35 11.70 5.17
CA MET A 1 0.16 12.53 5.47
C MET A 1 -0.51 12.85 4.15
N LEU A 2 -1.71 12.33 3.93
CA LEU A 2 -2.55 12.70 2.80
C LEU A 2 -3.45 13.85 3.24
N TYR A 3 -3.73 14.77 2.31
CA TYR A 3 -4.30 16.10 2.55
C TYR A 3 -5.40 16.10 3.64
N PRO A 4 -5.21 16.84 4.75
CA PRO A 4 -6.19 16.88 5.82
C PRO A 4 -7.48 17.55 5.32
N GLY A 5 -8.59 16.82 5.35
CA GLY A 5 -9.88 17.25 4.80
C GLY A 5 -10.30 16.55 3.51
N ALA A 6 -9.45 15.71 2.92
CA ALA A 6 -9.86 14.85 1.81
C ALA A 6 -10.72 13.68 2.31
N THR A 7 -11.77 13.34 1.56
CA THR A 7 -12.58 12.15 1.84
C THR A 7 -11.71 10.87 1.78
N PRO A 8 -12.05 9.83 2.55
CA PRO A 8 -11.28 8.57 2.58
C PRO A 8 -11.08 7.97 1.18
N ASP A 9 -12.06 8.12 0.29
CA ASP A 9 -11.97 7.69 -1.11
C ASP A 9 -10.90 8.43 -1.91
N VAL A 10 -10.78 9.74 -1.73
CA VAL A 10 -9.75 10.56 -2.39
C VAL A 10 -8.36 10.20 -1.86
N GLN A 11 -8.24 9.94 -0.56
CA GLN A 11 -7.00 9.47 0.03
C GLN A 11 -6.60 8.08 -0.48
N ALA A 12 -7.57 7.18 -0.64
CA ALA A 12 -7.36 5.86 -1.25
C ALA A 12 -6.90 5.96 -2.70
N TYR A 13 -7.54 6.86 -3.47
CA TYR A 13 -7.18 7.12 -4.86
C TYR A 13 -5.75 7.68 -4.99
N LEU A 14 -5.39 8.66 -4.17
CA LEU A 14 -4.03 9.22 -4.14
C LEU A 14 -2.99 8.18 -3.71
N TYR A 15 -3.34 7.29 -2.77
CA TYR A 15 -2.49 6.16 -2.41
C TYR A 15 -2.23 5.25 -3.62
N LYS A 16 -3.29 4.86 -4.33
CA LYS A 16 -3.22 4.01 -5.52
C LYS A 16 -2.44 4.66 -6.68
N CYS A 17 -2.59 5.97 -6.86
CA CYS A 17 -2.00 6.68 -7.99
C CYS A 17 -0.54 7.09 -7.76
N ILE A 18 -0.13 7.36 -6.52
CA ILE A 18 1.20 7.94 -6.21
C ILE A 18 2.04 6.97 -5.39
N PHE A 19 1.52 6.52 -4.25
CA PHE A 19 2.31 5.73 -3.30
C PHE A 19 2.53 4.30 -3.77
N GLN A 20 1.53 3.69 -4.41
CA GLN A 20 1.63 2.35 -4.95
C GLN A 20 2.72 2.21 -6.02
N PRO A 21 2.78 3.05 -7.08
CA PRO A 21 3.87 2.99 -8.07
C PRO A 21 5.24 3.37 -7.47
N MET A 22 5.28 4.29 -6.50
CA MET A 22 6.52 4.63 -5.79
C MET A 22 7.08 3.44 -4.99
N LEU A 23 6.19 2.69 -4.32
CA LEU A 23 6.54 1.48 -3.57
C LEU A 23 7.00 0.35 -4.50
N THR A 24 6.33 0.15 -5.63
CA THR A 24 6.71 -0.90 -6.59
C THR A 24 8.03 -0.59 -7.29
N TYR A 25 8.24 0.67 -7.71
CA TYR A 25 9.51 1.07 -8.33
C TYR A 25 10.70 0.91 -7.40
N GLY A 26 10.55 1.30 -6.12
CA GLY A 26 11.58 1.09 -5.11
C GLY A 26 11.91 -0.40 -4.89
N LEU A 27 10.94 -1.28 -5.15
CA LEU A 27 11.10 -2.72 -4.99
C LEU A 27 11.69 -3.38 -6.26
N GLU A 28 11.42 -2.86 -7.46
CA GLU A 28 12.13 -3.28 -8.67
C GLU A 28 13.63 -2.93 -8.62
N CYS A 29 13.96 -1.80 -7.97
CA CYS A 29 15.33 -1.33 -7.83
C CYS A 29 16.14 -2.05 -6.74
N MET A 30 15.51 -2.88 -5.89
CA MET A 30 16.16 -3.61 -4.81
C MET A 30 15.89 -5.11 -4.97
N SER A 31 16.93 -5.95 -4.96
CA SER A 31 16.77 -7.41 -5.03
C SER A 31 15.81 -7.90 -3.94
N SER A 32 14.61 -8.35 -4.34
CA SER A 32 13.47 -8.55 -3.45
C SER A 32 13.63 -9.81 -2.59
N THR A 33 14.15 -9.65 -1.37
CA THR A 33 14.14 -10.73 -0.36
C THR A 33 12.76 -10.81 0.30
N ALA A 34 12.25 -12.01 0.59
CA ALA A 34 10.95 -12.22 1.26
C ALA A 34 10.76 -11.40 2.57
N ILE A 35 11.86 -11.05 3.25
CA ILE A 35 11.89 -10.18 4.43
C ILE A 35 11.50 -8.73 4.07
N GLN A 36 11.98 -8.22 2.94
CA GLN A 36 11.67 -6.88 2.45
C GLN A 36 10.21 -6.80 1.99
N MET A 37 9.70 -7.86 1.35
CA MET A 37 8.30 -7.99 0.95
C MET A 37 7.34 -7.83 2.15
N ARG A 38 7.58 -8.55 3.26
CA ARG A 38 6.79 -8.44 4.50
C ARG A 38 6.89 -7.07 5.16
N ARG A 39 8.08 -6.46 5.13
CA ARG A 39 8.25 -5.07 5.61
C ARG A 39 7.46 -4.10 4.75
N LEU A 40 7.41 -4.33 3.45
CA LEU A 40 6.67 -3.47 2.53
C LEU A 40 5.16 -3.57 2.72
N GLU A 41 4.61 -4.77 2.90
CA GLU A 41 3.19 -4.94 3.27
C GLU A 41 2.86 -4.21 4.59
N SER A 42 3.80 -4.25 5.55
CA SER A 42 3.66 -3.53 6.82
C SER A 42 3.69 -2.01 6.62
N VAL A 43 4.54 -1.51 5.73
CA VAL A 43 4.63 -0.08 5.37
C VAL A 43 3.39 0.38 4.61
N GLN A 44 2.90 -0.40 3.64
CA GLN A 44 1.63 -0.15 2.93
C GLN A 44 0.48 0.02 3.92
N GLY A 45 0.32 -0.93 4.85
CA GLY A 45 -0.71 -0.84 5.88
C GLY A 45 -0.55 0.34 6.83
N ARG A 46 0.70 0.69 7.20
CA ARG A 46 0.99 1.84 8.06
C ARG A 46 0.64 3.16 7.38
N LEU A 47 0.96 3.32 6.10
CA LEU A 47 0.65 4.52 5.31
C LEU A 47 -0.85 4.71 5.11
N ILE A 48 -1.58 3.62 4.87
CA ILE A 48 -3.05 3.62 4.74
C ILE A 48 -3.70 3.97 6.08
N LYS A 49 -3.24 3.37 7.19
CA LYS A 49 -3.72 3.73 8.53
C LYS A 49 -3.42 5.18 8.92
N GLN A 50 -2.24 5.68 8.54
CA GLN A 50 -1.87 7.08 8.77
C GLN A 50 -2.65 8.08 7.92
N SER A 51 -3.20 7.67 6.77
CA SER A 51 -3.98 8.56 5.91
C SER A 51 -5.45 8.61 6.32
N LEU A 52 -6.06 7.46 6.58
CA LEU A 52 -7.49 7.34 6.91
C LEU A 52 -7.79 7.63 8.39
N GLY A 53 -6.76 7.71 9.24
CA GLY A 53 -6.91 7.85 10.69
C GLY A 53 -7.34 6.61 11.51
N PRO A 54 -7.58 5.39 10.98
CA PRO A 54 -7.98 4.29 11.84
C PRO A 54 -6.83 3.85 12.76
N THR A 55 -7.18 3.66 14.02
CA THR A 55 -6.31 3.18 15.09
C THR A 55 -5.72 1.80 14.74
N LYS A 56 -4.55 1.50 15.33
CA LYS A 56 -3.69 0.30 15.23
C LYS A 56 -4.39 -1.08 15.03
N LEU A 57 -5.67 -1.20 15.39
CA LEU A 57 -6.49 -2.42 15.49
C LEU A 57 -7.12 -2.93 14.18
N SER A 58 -7.18 -2.14 13.11
CA SER A 58 -7.75 -2.63 11.84
C SER A 58 -6.77 -3.57 11.13
N HIS A 59 -7.21 -4.79 10.78
CA HIS A 59 -6.38 -5.69 9.98
C HIS A 59 -6.11 -5.06 8.61
N ASN A 60 -4.83 -4.99 8.20
CA ASN A 60 -4.42 -4.39 6.92
C ASN A 60 -5.18 -4.99 5.74
N THR A 61 -5.45 -6.30 5.78
CA THR A 61 -6.18 -7.02 4.75
C THR A 61 -7.63 -6.57 4.60
N ALA A 62 -8.33 -6.25 5.70
CA ALA A 62 -9.70 -5.75 5.66
C ALA A 62 -9.76 -4.30 5.13
N LEU A 63 -8.80 -3.46 5.52
CA LEU A 63 -8.70 -2.09 5.01
C LEU A 63 -8.38 -2.06 3.51
N LEU A 64 -7.39 -2.84 3.07
CA LEU A 64 -7.02 -2.94 1.65
C LEU A 64 -8.19 -3.41 0.79
N LYS A 65 -8.96 -4.38 1.29
CA LYS A 65 -10.17 -4.88 0.60
C LYS A 65 -11.28 -3.83 0.54
N ALA A 66 -11.50 -3.08 1.62
CA ALA A 66 -12.49 -2.01 1.66
C ALA A 66 -12.13 -0.85 0.72
N LEU A 67 -10.83 -0.56 0.54
CA LEU A 67 -10.33 0.53 -0.29
C LEU A 67 -10.06 0.12 -1.75
N ASN A 68 -10.30 -1.16 -2.10
CA ASN A 68 -10.00 -1.71 -3.42
C ASN A 68 -8.52 -1.48 -3.85
N ILE A 69 -7.62 -1.64 -2.89
CA ILE A 69 -6.17 -1.51 -3.09
C ILE A 69 -5.56 -2.91 -3.13
N GLU A 70 -4.84 -3.22 -4.21
CA GLU A 70 -4.10 -4.49 -4.31
C GLU A 70 -2.89 -4.50 -3.36
N LYS A 71 -2.60 -5.69 -2.82
CA LYS A 71 -1.38 -5.92 -2.05
C LYS A 71 -0.17 -5.76 -2.95
N VAL A 72 0.91 -5.20 -2.43
CA VAL A 72 2.15 -5.06 -3.20
C VAL A 72 2.69 -6.42 -3.69
N GLU A 73 2.54 -7.49 -2.90
CA GLU A 73 2.87 -8.86 -3.35
C GLU A 73 2.13 -9.28 -4.63
N ALA A 74 0.84 -8.95 -4.74
CA ALA A 74 0.01 -9.31 -5.89
C ALA A 74 0.36 -8.48 -7.13
N ILE A 75 0.89 -7.27 -6.94
CA ILE A 75 1.34 -6.42 -8.04
C ILE A 75 2.69 -6.92 -8.57
N ILE A 76 3.59 -7.29 -7.67
CA ILE A 76 4.90 -7.84 -8.04
C ILE A 76 4.75 -9.20 -8.72
N SER A 77 3.85 -10.06 -8.24
CA SER A 77 3.59 -11.34 -8.92
C SER A 77 3.03 -11.17 -10.33
N LYS A 78 2.24 -10.11 -10.58
CA LYS A 78 1.78 -9.73 -11.92
C LYS A 78 2.89 -9.13 -12.79
N MET A 79 3.89 -8.46 -12.20
CA MET A 79 5.03 -7.88 -12.93
C MET A 79 6.12 -8.91 -13.24
N CYS A 80 6.31 -9.91 -12.36
CA CYS A 80 7.36 -10.92 -12.48
C CYS A 80 6.98 -12.11 -13.39
N TYR A 81 5.76 -12.12 -13.94
CA TYR A 81 5.36 -13.02 -15.03
C TYR A 81 5.16 -12.18 -16.31
N PRO A 82 6.07 -12.26 -17.29
CA PRO A 82 5.82 -11.77 -18.64
C PRO A 82 4.79 -12.64 -19.38
#